data_AF-A0A349Z4L7-F1
#
_entry.id   AF-A0A349Z4L7-F1
#
_cell.length_a   1.000
_cell.length_b   1.000
_cell.length_c   1.000
_cell.angle_alpha   90.00
_cell.angle_beta   90.00
_cell.angle_gamma   90.00
#
_symmetry.space_group_name_H-M   'P 1'
#
loop_
_entity.id
_entity.type
_entity.pdbx_description
1 polymer ?
#
loop_
_entity_poly.entity_id
_entity_poly.type
_entity_poly.pdbx_seq_one_letter_code
_entity_poly.pdbx_strand_id
1 'polypeptide(L)'
;SLPKTLYTIEPFLNWTRYLLDSGQYEAVLAAVSRYEQGVRALNYFYYWVVLKNIEARALYALGQYDEAEAKIDPILSRPEMADYSEGLVTAAALKANIRKQLHDYEQAYHWQQVAIESEKSQNRLAATKQQAVNHAKANLRQKGKELRLLSSSQALLANQLARAEQNVIGTYLLI
;
A
#
# COMPACT_ATOMS: atom_id res chain seq x y z
N SER A 1 0.71 18.34 -23.32
CA SER A 1 0.16 17.29 -22.44
C SER A 1 0.89 17.35 -21.10
N LEU A 2 0.20 17.10 -19.98
CA LEU A 2 0.86 16.98 -18.67
C LEU A 2 1.84 15.79 -18.68
N PRO A 3 2.97 15.87 -17.96
CA PRO A 3 3.93 14.78 -17.87
C PRO A 3 3.27 13.56 -17.22
N LYS A 4 3.48 12.37 -17.80
CA LYS A 4 2.92 11.10 -17.31
C LYS A 4 3.70 10.63 -16.08
N THR A 5 3.46 11.27 -14.94
CA THR A 5 4.11 10.96 -13.65
C THR A 5 3.12 10.33 -12.68
N LEU A 6 3.63 9.67 -11.63
CA LEU A 6 2.86 9.07 -10.53
C LEU A 6 1.75 10.01 -10.00
N TYR A 7 2.12 11.27 -9.71
CA TYR A 7 1.21 12.32 -9.21
C TYR A 7 0.07 12.71 -10.17
N THR A 8 0.21 12.40 -11.46
CA THR A 8 -0.87 12.66 -12.43
C THR A 8 -1.82 11.50 -12.55
N ILE A 9 -1.38 10.26 -12.30
CA ILE A 9 -2.17 9.05 -12.55
C ILE A 9 -3.03 8.64 -11.35
N GLU A 10 -2.55 8.88 -10.13
CA GLU A 10 -3.29 8.54 -8.91
C GLU A 10 -4.67 9.25 -8.81
N PRO A 11 -4.80 10.57 -9.07
CA PRO A 11 -6.10 11.22 -9.10
C PRO A 11 -7.07 10.60 -10.13
N PHE A 12 -6.56 10.14 -11.28
CA PHE A 12 -7.38 9.50 -12.31
C PHE A 12 -7.86 8.12 -11.85
N LEU A 13 -7.02 7.33 -11.19
CA LEU A 13 -7.43 6.03 -10.64
C LEU A 13 -8.48 6.21 -9.54
N ASN A 14 -8.31 7.21 -8.67
CA ASN A 14 -9.29 7.54 -7.63
C ASN A 14 -10.63 7.99 -8.25
N TRP A 15 -10.60 8.82 -9.29
CA TRP A 15 -11.80 9.21 -10.03
C TRP A 15 -12.48 8.01 -10.70
N THR A 16 -11.71 7.15 -11.36
CA THR A 16 -12.25 5.95 -12.02
C THR A 16 -12.88 5.00 -11.01
N ARG A 17 -12.28 4.85 -9.82
CA ARG A 17 -12.86 4.09 -8.71
C ARG A 17 -14.16 4.72 -8.20
N TYR A 18 -14.19 6.04 -8.05
CA TYR A 18 -15.42 6.75 -7.67
C TYR A 18 -16.56 6.51 -8.67
N LEU A 19 -16.28 6.56 -9.97
CA LEU A 19 -17.28 6.25 -11.01
C LEU A 19 -17.81 4.81 -10.89
N LEU A 20 -16.91 3.85 -10.63
CA LEU A 20 -17.26 2.45 -10.42
C LEU A 20 -18.19 2.28 -9.20
N ASP A 21 -17.82 2.87 -8.07
CA ASP A 21 -18.60 2.79 -6.83
C ASP A 21 -19.94 3.54 -6.95
N SER A 22 -20.02 4.53 -7.84
CA SER A 22 -21.25 5.26 -8.19
C SER A 22 -22.12 4.52 -9.22
N GLY A 23 -21.71 3.34 -9.68
CA GLY A 23 -22.45 2.55 -10.67
C GLY A 23 -22.43 3.11 -12.10
N GLN A 24 -21.54 4.06 -12.41
CA GLN A 24 -21.42 4.67 -13.74
C GLN A 24 -20.47 3.83 -14.61
N TYR A 25 -20.88 2.61 -14.95
CA TYR A 25 -19.99 1.62 -15.56
C TYR A 25 -19.49 2.00 -16.97
N GLU A 26 -20.33 2.62 -17.81
CA GLU A 26 -19.88 3.09 -19.13
C GLU A 26 -18.87 4.24 -19.00
N ALA A 27 -19.05 5.12 -17.99
CA ALA A 27 -18.12 6.20 -17.71
C ALA A 27 -16.77 5.66 -17.19
N VAL A 28 -16.78 4.55 -16.45
CA VAL A 28 -15.56 3.82 -16.08
C VAL A 28 -14.81 3.36 -17.32
N LEU A 29 -15.48 2.70 -18.27
CA LEU A 29 -14.83 2.19 -19.49
C LEU A 29 -14.25 3.33 -20.33
N ALA A 30 -14.98 4.45 -20.46
CA ALA A 30 -14.48 5.65 -21.13
C ALA A 30 -13.25 6.25 -20.44
N ALA A 31 -13.25 6.32 -19.11
CA ALA A 31 -12.11 6.79 -18.33
C ALA A 31 -10.90 5.84 -18.47
N VAL A 32 -11.11 4.53 -18.37
CA VAL A 32 -10.05 3.52 -18.54
C VAL A 32 -9.38 3.67 -19.91
N SER A 33 -10.16 3.73 -20.99
CA SER A 33 -9.65 3.88 -22.35
C SER A 33 -8.76 5.13 -22.50
N ARG A 34 -9.17 6.25 -21.89
CA ARG A 34 -8.42 7.52 -21.93
C ARG A 34 -7.08 7.45 -21.21
N TYR A 35 -6.99 6.71 -20.10
CA TYR A 35 -5.82 6.73 -19.21
C TYR A 35 -4.93 5.50 -19.31
N GLU A 36 -5.36 4.45 -20.01
CA GLU A 36 -4.61 3.20 -20.15
C GLU A 36 -3.19 3.43 -20.71
N GLN A 37 -3.04 4.29 -21.72
CA GLN A 37 -1.72 4.61 -22.27
C GLN A 37 -0.82 5.34 -21.27
N GLY A 38 -1.41 6.11 -20.35
CA GLY A 38 -0.69 6.75 -19.24
C GLY A 38 -0.17 5.74 -18.24
N VAL A 39 -1.04 4.83 -17.80
CA VAL A 39 -0.72 3.76 -16.85
C VAL A 39 0.33 2.79 -17.42
N ARG A 40 0.20 2.40 -18.70
CA ARG A 40 1.21 1.57 -19.39
C ARG A 40 2.57 2.27 -19.48
N ALA A 41 2.59 3.58 -19.77
CA ALA A 41 3.84 4.33 -19.91
C ALA A 41 4.61 4.48 -18.58
N LEU A 42 3.92 4.48 -17.43
CA LEU A 42 4.58 4.45 -16.13
C LEU A 42 5.31 3.14 -15.86
N ASN A 43 4.96 2.06 -16.58
CA ASN A 43 5.44 0.70 -16.35
C ASN A 43 5.37 0.29 -14.86
N TYR A 44 4.36 0.82 -14.15
CA TYR A 44 4.16 0.53 -12.74
C TYR A 44 3.02 -0.48 -12.61
N PHE A 45 3.41 -1.75 -12.43
CA PHE A 45 2.51 -2.89 -12.45
C PHE A 45 1.30 -2.71 -11.52
N TYR A 46 1.50 -2.14 -10.33
CA TYR A 46 0.44 -1.82 -9.37
C TYR A 46 -0.73 -1.06 -10.02
N TYR A 47 -0.45 0.05 -10.70
CA TYR A 47 -1.51 0.86 -11.32
C TYR A 47 -2.17 0.18 -12.51
N TRP A 48 -1.42 -0.65 -13.23
CA TRP A 48 -1.99 -1.48 -14.28
C TRP A 48 -3.00 -2.49 -13.71
N VAL A 49 -2.66 -3.20 -12.62
CA VAL A 49 -3.59 -4.15 -11.98
C VAL A 49 -4.82 -3.43 -11.42
N VAL A 50 -4.63 -2.29 -10.73
CA VAL A 50 -5.75 -1.46 -10.24
C VAL A 50 -6.70 -1.12 -11.38
N LEU A 51 -6.18 -0.59 -12.48
CA LEU A 51 -6.98 -0.17 -13.62
C LEU A 51 -7.74 -1.37 -14.25
N LYS A 52 -7.07 -2.52 -14.40
CA LYS A 52 -7.68 -3.72 -14.99
C LYS A 52 -8.76 -4.32 -14.11
N ASN A 53 -8.58 -4.32 -12.79
CA ASN A 53 -9.64 -4.75 -11.87
C ASN A 53 -10.86 -3.81 -11.90
N ILE A 54 -10.64 -2.49 -12.00
CA ILE A 54 -11.73 -1.53 -12.15
C ILE A 54 -12.49 -1.74 -13.46
N GLU A 55 -11.77 -1.90 -14.56
CA GLU A 55 -12.33 -2.20 -15.88
C GLU A 55 -13.15 -3.51 -15.85
N ALA A 56 -12.58 -4.58 -15.30
CA ALA A 56 -13.24 -5.88 -15.19
C ALA A 56 -14.53 -5.84 -14.37
N ARG A 57 -14.53 -5.10 -13.25
CA ARG A 57 -15.72 -4.94 -12.41
C ARG A 57 -16.84 -4.19 -13.13
N ALA A 58 -16.50 -3.18 -13.92
CA ALA A 58 -17.47 -2.45 -14.74
C ALA A 58 -18.06 -3.37 -15.84
N LEU A 59 -17.21 -4.11 -16.55
CA LEU A 59 -17.65 -5.09 -17.56
C LEU A 59 -18.55 -6.18 -16.96
N TYR A 60 -18.19 -6.70 -15.78
CA TYR A 60 -19.02 -7.66 -15.05
C TYR A 60 -20.40 -7.09 -14.71
N ALA A 61 -20.46 -5.86 -14.21
CA ALA A 61 -21.72 -5.21 -13.86
C ALA A 61 -22.62 -4.95 -15.09
N LEU A 62 -22.02 -4.79 -16.28
CA LEU A 62 -22.70 -4.69 -17.56
C LEU A 62 -23.07 -6.05 -18.17
N GLY A 63 -22.76 -7.16 -17.50
CA GLY A 63 -23.03 -8.52 -17.98
C GLY A 63 -22.03 -9.03 -19.04
N GLN A 64 -20.95 -8.29 -19.31
CA GLN A 64 -19.90 -8.67 -20.26
C GLN A 64 -18.89 -9.60 -19.57
N TYR A 65 -19.32 -10.81 -19.23
CA TYR A 65 -18.54 -11.74 -18.41
C TYR A 65 -17.23 -12.21 -19.08
N ASP A 66 -17.26 -12.54 -20.37
CA ASP A 66 -16.07 -12.99 -21.10
C ASP A 66 -15.01 -11.87 -21.17
N GLU A 67 -15.46 -10.64 -21.42
CA GLU A 67 -14.57 -9.48 -21.47
C GLU A 67 -13.98 -9.16 -20.09
N ALA A 68 -14.81 -9.24 -19.03
CA ALA A 68 -14.37 -9.05 -17.65
C ALA A 68 -13.31 -10.10 -17.28
N GLU A 69 -13.54 -11.36 -17.65
CA GLU A 69 -12.64 -12.48 -17.42
C GLU A 69 -11.28 -12.27 -18.09
N ALA A 70 -11.28 -11.83 -19.35
CA ALA A 70 -10.07 -11.55 -20.11
C ALA A 70 -9.18 -10.45 -19.48
N LYS A 71 -9.76 -9.53 -18.68
CA LYS A 71 -8.97 -8.52 -17.95
C LYS A 71 -8.28 -9.06 -16.71
N ILE A 72 -8.88 -10.05 -16.03
CA ILE A 72 -8.37 -10.58 -14.76
C ILE A 72 -7.45 -11.80 -14.92
N ASP A 73 -7.57 -12.56 -16.00
CA ASP A 73 -6.71 -13.73 -16.24
C ASP A 73 -5.20 -13.42 -16.27
N PRO A 74 -4.75 -12.31 -16.88
CA PRO A 74 -3.35 -11.91 -16.81
C PRO A 74 -2.88 -11.55 -15.40
N ILE A 75 -3.78 -11.17 -14.50
CA ILE A 75 -3.47 -10.88 -13.08
C ILE A 75 -3.32 -12.20 -12.32
N LEU A 76 -4.27 -13.12 -12.51
CA LEU A 76 -4.31 -14.42 -11.84
C LEU A 76 -3.18 -15.36 -12.27
N SER A 77 -2.71 -15.24 -13.51
CA SER A 77 -1.57 -16.00 -14.04
C SER A 77 -0.20 -15.54 -13.54
N ARG A 78 -0.13 -14.44 -12.77
CA ARG A 78 1.13 -13.87 -12.23
C ARG A 78 1.10 -13.76 -10.71
N PRO A 79 0.91 -14.87 -9.97
CA PRO A 79 0.86 -14.85 -8.51
C PRO A 79 2.21 -14.46 -7.87
N GLU A 80 3.31 -14.60 -8.61
CA GLU A 80 4.67 -14.25 -8.18
C GLU A 80 4.87 -12.75 -7.93
N MET A 81 3.96 -11.88 -8.44
CA MET A 81 3.95 -10.44 -8.17
C MET A 81 3.19 -10.12 -6.86
N ALA A 82 3.46 -10.91 -5.81
CA ALA A 82 2.79 -10.94 -4.52
C ALA A 82 2.78 -9.60 -3.74
N ASP A 83 3.60 -8.63 -4.15
CA ASP A 83 3.63 -7.29 -3.57
C ASP A 83 2.31 -6.53 -3.77
N TYR A 84 1.50 -6.86 -4.80
CA TYR A 84 0.15 -6.32 -4.99
C TYR A 84 -0.95 -7.38 -4.85
N SER A 85 -0.94 -8.01 -3.69
CA SER A 85 -1.89 -9.05 -3.31
C SER A 85 -3.34 -8.55 -3.24
N GLU A 86 -3.61 -7.28 -2.93
CA GLU A 86 -4.98 -6.70 -2.98
C GLU A 86 -5.61 -6.84 -4.38
N GLY A 87 -4.81 -6.61 -5.43
CA GLY A 87 -5.24 -6.80 -6.80
C GLY A 87 -5.57 -8.25 -7.13
N LEU A 88 -4.83 -9.20 -6.56
CA LEU A 88 -5.04 -10.62 -6.75
C LEU A 88 -6.31 -11.12 -6.04
N VAL A 89 -6.57 -10.64 -4.81
CA VAL A 89 -7.84 -10.94 -4.11
C VAL A 89 -9.03 -10.43 -4.89
N THR A 90 -8.95 -9.18 -5.37
CA THR A 90 -10.03 -8.57 -6.16
C THR A 90 -10.29 -9.36 -7.45
N ALA A 91 -9.23 -9.76 -8.17
CA ALA A 91 -9.33 -10.55 -9.39
C ALA A 91 -9.92 -11.94 -9.10
N ALA A 92 -9.46 -12.64 -8.06
CA ALA A 92 -9.94 -13.98 -7.72
C ALA A 92 -11.41 -13.98 -7.28
N ALA A 93 -11.81 -13.00 -6.47
CA ALA A 93 -13.21 -12.81 -6.08
C ALA A 93 -14.10 -12.51 -7.29
N LEU A 94 -13.63 -11.70 -8.24
CA LEU A 94 -14.38 -11.42 -9.46
C LEU A 94 -14.49 -12.66 -10.35
N LYS A 95 -13.42 -13.46 -10.48
CA LYS A 95 -13.44 -14.74 -11.21
C LYS A 95 -14.47 -15.71 -10.61
N ALA A 96 -14.53 -15.80 -9.28
CA ALA A 96 -15.53 -16.60 -8.59
C ALA A 96 -16.96 -16.13 -8.91
N ASN A 97 -17.19 -14.82 -8.89
CA ASN A 97 -18.49 -14.22 -9.23
C ASN A 97 -18.88 -14.46 -10.69
N ILE A 98 -17.95 -14.36 -11.64
CA ILE A 98 -18.17 -14.68 -13.05
C ILE A 98 -18.59 -16.14 -13.20
N ARG A 99 -17.83 -17.07 -12.62
CA ARG A 99 -18.12 -18.51 -12.67
C ARG A 99 -19.48 -18.85 -12.06
N LYS A 100 -19.85 -18.19 -10.97
CA LYS A 100 -21.18 -18.30 -10.37
C LYS A 100 -22.30 -17.84 -11.32
N GLN A 101 -22.12 -16.72 -12.03
CA GLN A 101 -23.09 -16.25 -13.02
C GLN A 101 -23.22 -17.21 -14.20
N LEU A 102 -22.13 -17.88 -14.58
CA LEU A 102 -22.10 -18.90 -15.62
C LEU A 102 -22.54 -20.30 -15.13
N HIS A 103 -23.01 -20.42 -13.88
CA HIS A 103 -23.41 -21.67 -13.24
C HIS A 103 -22.31 -22.74 -13.12
N ASP A 104 -21.04 -22.34 -13.22
CA ASP A 104 -19.89 -23.18 -12.96
C ASP A 104 -19.50 -23.07 -11.47
N TYR A 105 -20.26 -23.77 -10.63
CA TYR A 105 -20.11 -23.67 -9.18
C TYR A 105 -18.83 -24.29 -8.64
N GLU A 106 -18.26 -25.28 -9.34
CA GLU A 106 -16.99 -25.89 -8.96
C GLU A 106 -15.86 -24.86 -9.08
N GLN A 107 -15.76 -24.21 -10.24
CA GLN A 107 -14.78 -23.14 -10.44
C GLN A 107 -15.07 -21.94 -9.55
N ALA A 108 -16.35 -21.59 -9.34
CA ALA A 108 -16.70 -20.52 -8.41
C ALA A 108 -16.19 -20.78 -6.99
N TYR A 109 -16.35 -22.01 -6.49
CA TYR A 109 -15.86 -22.41 -5.18
C TYR A 109 -14.33 -22.36 -5.11
N HIS A 110 -13.64 -22.89 -6.12
CA HIS A 110 -12.18 -22.86 -6.20
C HIS A 110 -11.64 -21.42 -6.11
N TRP A 111 -12.13 -20.53 -6.96
CA TRP A 111 -11.67 -19.14 -6.98
C TRP A 111 -12.05 -18.36 -5.71
N GLN A 112 -13.17 -18.71 -5.07
CA GLN A 112 -13.52 -18.16 -3.77
C GLN A 112 -12.52 -18.58 -2.68
N GLN A 113 -12.07 -19.84 -2.68
CA GLN A 113 -11.02 -20.29 -1.75
C GLN A 113 -9.71 -19.55 -1.99
N VAL A 114 -9.29 -19.40 -3.25
CA VAL A 114 -8.07 -18.65 -3.62
C VAL A 114 -8.14 -17.20 -3.11
N ALA A 115 -9.29 -16.54 -3.26
CA ALA A 115 -9.49 -15.18 -2.75
C ALA A 115 -9.33 -15.11 -1.21
N ILE A 116 -9.96 -16.03 -0.47
CA ILE A 116 -9.90 -16.09 1.00
C ILE A 116 -8.48 -16.37 1.49
N GLU A 117 -7.77 -17.30 0.87
CA GLU A 117 -6.39 -17.64 1.26
C GLU A 117 -5.44 -16.47 1.00
N SER A 118 -5.62 -15.79 -0.13
CA SER A 118 -4.84 -14.61 -0.50
C SER A 118 -5.10 -13.43 0.46
N GLU A 119 -6.35 -13.23 0.88
CA GLU A 119 -6.72 -12.22 1.88
C GLU A 119 -6.14 -12.55 3.26
N LYS A 120 -6.20 -13.82 3.69
CA LYS A 120 -5.57 -14.25 4.96
C LYS A 120 -4.06 -14.03 4.94
N SER A 121 -3.40 -14.33 3.82
CA SER A 121 -1.97 -14.09 3.64
C SER A 121 -1.64 -12.59 3.77
N GLN A 122 -2.44 -11.74 3.14
CA GLN A 122 -2.32 -10.28 3.26
C GLN A 122 -2.49 -9.77 4.68
N ASN A 123 -3.53 -10.19 5.37
CA ASN A 123 -3.81 -9.74 6.72
C ASN A 123 -2.67 -10.13 7.68
N ARG A 124 -2.07 -11.31 7.49
CA ARG A 124 -0.85 -11.72 8.21
C ARG A 124 0.34 -10.81 7.88
N LEU A 125 0.61 -10.56 6.60
CA LEU A 125 1.71 -9.67 6.19
C LEU A 125 1.52 -8.24 6.72
N ALA A 126 0.31 -7.70 6.66
CA ALA A 126 -0.02 -6.39 7.19
C ALA A 126 0.16 -6.32 8.71
N ALA A 127 -0.29 -7.33 9.45
CA ALA A 127 -0.08 -7.43 10.89
C ALA A 127 1.43 -7.47 11.23
N THR A 128 2.22 -8.26 10.51
CA THR A 128 3.68 -8.34 10.69
C THR A 128 4.36 -6.99 10.40
N LYS A 129 3.99 -6.33 9.29
CA LYS A 129 4.49 -4.98 8.97
C LYS A 129 4.15 -3.98 10.07
N GLN A 130 2.91 -4.01 10.58
CA GLN A 130 2.49 -3.12 11.66
C GLN A 130 3.25 -3.38 12.96
N GLN A 131 3.50 -4.65 13.30
CA GLN A 131 4.34 -5.02 14.44
C GLN A 131 5.77 -4.50 14.28
N ALA A 132 6.37 -4.66 13.10
CA ALA A 132 7.72 -4.15 12.81
C ALA A 132 7.78 -2.61 12.95
N VAL A 133 6.78 -1.88 12.43
CA VAL A 133 6.68 -0.42 12.59
C VAL A 133 6.54 -0.03 14.06
N ASN A 134 5.71 -0.74 14.82
CA ASN A 134 5.53 -0.49 16.24
C ASN A 134 6.82 -0.72 17.03
N HIS A 135 7.56 -1.81 16.74
CA HIS A 135 8.88 -2.08 17.31
C HIS A 135 9.89 -0.97 16.95
N ALA A 136 9.95 -0.54 15.69
CA ALA A 136 10.82 0.55 15.27
C ALA A 136 10.49 1.86 16.00
N LYS A 137 9.21 2.20 16.13
CA LYS A 137 8.76 3.39 16.89
C LYS A 137 9.12 3.29 18.38
N ALA A 138 8.97 2.12 18.99
CA ALA A 138 9.34 1.90 20.38
C ALA A 138 10.85 2.05 20.60
N ASN A 139 11.67 1.44 19.73
CA ASN A 139 13.12 1.57 19.75
C ASN A 139 13.57 3.03 19.57
N LEU A 140 12.96 3.75 18.62
CA LEU A 140 13.27 5.16 18.39
C LEU A 140 12.93 6.03 19.61
N ARG A 141 11.79 5.78 20.27
CA ARG A 141 11.41 6.45 21.52
C ARG A 141 12.40 6.16 22.64
N GLN A 142 12.84 4.91 22.78
CA GLN A 142 13.83 4.52 23.79
C GLN A 142 15.18 5.22 23.53
N LYS A 143 15.69 5.17 22.30
CA LYS A 143 16.93 5.85 21.92
C LYS A 143 16.84 7.36 22.12
N GLY A 144 15.69 7.97 21.85
CA GLY A 144 15.44 9.37 22.17
C GLY A 144 15.51 9.69 23.66
N LYS A 145 15.05 8.80 24.54
CA LYS A 145 15.19 8.94 26.00
C LYS A 145 16.65 8.80 26.43
N GLU A 146 17.36 7.80 25.92
CA GLU A 146 18.80 7.58 26.20
C GLU A 146 19.62 8.80 25.81
N LEU A 147 19.37 9.39 24.63
CA LEU A 147 20.05 10.60 24.17
C LEU A 147 19.80 11.81 25.07
N ARG A 148 18.56 11.99 25.55
CA ARG A 148 18.22 13.07 26.50
C ARG A 148 18.93 12.91 27.85
N LEU A 149 19.00 11.68 28.36
CA LEU A 149 19.73 11.38 29.60
C LEU A 149 21.22 11.63 29.44
N LEU A 150 21.82 11.22 28.32
CA LEU A 150 23.23 11.48 28.02
C LEU A 150 23.52 12.98 27.95
N SER A 151 22.69 13.74 27.24
CA SER A 151 22.81 15.20 27.16
C SER A 151 22.68 15.87 28.53
N SER A 152 21.75 15.42 29.38
CA SER A 152 21.58 15.93 30.74
C SER A 152 22.80 15.63 31.62
N SER A 153 23.38 14.43 31.49
CA SER A 153 24.61 14.03 32.20
C SER A 153 25.82 14.87 31.78
N GLN A 154 25.99 15.10 30.47
CA GLN A 154 27.06 15.97 29.95
C GLN A 154 26.93 17.41 30.45
N ALA A 155 25.71 17.96 30.49
CA ALA A 155 25.47 19.29 31.03
C ALA A 155 25.80 19.38 32.53
N LEU A 156 25.50 18.34 33.30
CA LEU A 156 25.86 18.27 34.72
C LEU A 156 27.38 18.24 34.91
N LEU A 157 28.09 17.40 34.14
CA LEU A 157 29.54 17.29 34.18
C LEU A 157 30.23 18.62 33.81
N ALA A 158 29.74 19.30 32.77
CA ALA A 158 30.25 20.62 32.38
C ALA A 158 30.07 21.65 33.52
N ASN A 159 28.92 21.66 34.19
CA ASN A 159 28.68 22.52 35.35
C ASN A 159 29.59 22.19 36.55
N GLN A 160 29.83 20.90 36.80
CA GLN A 160 30.74 20.46 37.87
C GLN A 160 32.19 20.87 37.58
N LEU A 161 32.64 20.73 36.34
CA LEU A 161 33.96 21.16 35.89
C LEU A 161 34.13 22.68 36.08
N ALA A 162 33.18 23.48 35.61
CA ALA A 162 33.23 24.94 35.75
C ALA A 162 33.31 25.38 37.23
N ARG A 163 32.59 24.69 38.13
CA ARG A 163 32.67 24.95 39.58
C ARG A 163 34.02 24.53 40.17
N ALA A 164 34.56 23.40 39.75
CA ALA A 164 35.88 22.95 40.19
C ALA A 164 36.98 23.93 39.75
N GLU A 165 36.92 24.41 38.51
CA GLU A 165 37.83 25.45 37.99
C GLU A 165 37.73 26.74 38.82
N GLN A 166 36.52 27.24 39.09
CA GLN A 166 36.31 28.41 39.95
C GLN A 166 36.86 28.21 41.37
N ASN A 167 36.65 27.04 41.97
CA ASN A 167 37.15 26.74 43.30
C ASN A 167 38.69 26.73 43.32
N VAL A 168 39.32 26.12 42.31
CA VAL A 168 40.79 26.09 42.17
C VAL A 168 41.34 27.50 42.03
N ILE A 169 40.76 28.32 41.14
CA ILE A 169 41.14 29.74 40.99
C ILE A 169 40.98 30.49 42.32
N GLY A 170 39.86 30.30 43.01
CA GLY A 170 39.59 30.91 44.31
C GLY A 170 40.61 30.53 45.38
N THR A 171 41.03 29.27 45.43
CA THR A 171 42.08 28.81 46.36
C THR A 171 43.45 29.38 46.02
N TYR A 172 43.80 29.54 44.73
CA TYR A 172 45.07 30.14 44.32
C TYR A 172 45.12 31.66 44.53
N LEU A 173 43.98 32.35 44.57
CA LEU A 173 43.90 33.79 44.86
C LEU A 173 43.91 34.12 46.36
N LEU A 174 43.79 33.11 47.23
CA LEU A 174 43.81 33.24 48.69
C LEU A 174 45.17 32.90 49.34
N ILE A 175 46.14 32.47 48.52
CA ILE A 175 47.55 32.25 48.90
C ILE A 175 48.37 33.45 48.39
#